data_AF-A0ABD1USN3-F1
#
_entry.id   AF-A0ABD1USN3-F1
#
_cell.length_a   1.000
_cell.length_b   1.000
_cell.length_c   1.000
_cell.angle_alpha   90.00
_cell.angle_beta   90.00
_cell.angle_gamma   90.00
#
_symmetry.space_group_name_H-M   'P 1'
#
loop_
_entity.id
_entity.type
_entity.pdbx_description
1 polymer ?
#
loop_
_entity_poly.entity_id
_entity_poly.type
_entity_poly.pdbx_seq_one_letter_code
_entity_poly.pdbx_strand_id
1 'polypeptide(L)'
;MGKLSPPFYTSYYRRNLPEPASQQESPTSASPTSECPGLSSFCLDISEEDIGGTSNQRPIGVKKAKGKQKNYEENTKMITEMSEENRHLINIAKQDHEDRQEQFRIQMLRAQTEAKKVNVIEYREENKILFKNLSSIPDPILRESVRNEQNRIIRKRAQQSNESQSSSGPFGQYFDDLGGSENDLPDYNTIVLRLMLYLT
;
A
#
# COMPACT_ATOMS: atom_id res chain seq x y z
N MET A 1 -40.97 6.30 -21.46
CA MET A 1 -40.56 5.62 -20.21
C MET A 1 -39.41 4.68 -20.58
N GLY A 2 -38.12 4.86 -20.29
CA GLY A 2 -37.30 5.94 -19.75
C GLY A 2 -35.87 5.70 -20.29
N LYS A 3 -35.18 6.76 -20.71
CA LYS A 3 -33.86 6.69 -21.36
C LYS A 3 -32.77 6.43 -20.31
N LEU A 4 -31.89 5.44 -20.55
CA LEU A 4 -30.70 5.20 -19.73
C LEU A 4 -29.73 6.38 -19.86
N SER A 5 -29.32 6.93 -18.72
CA SER A 5 -28.27 7.95 -18.59
C SER A 5 -26.89 7.32 -18.70
N PRO A 6 -25.92 7.94 -19.40
CA PRO A 6 -24.51 7.58 -19.27
C PRO A 6 -23.90 8.20 -17.99
N PRO A 7 -22.83 7.61 -17.41
CA PRO A 7 -22.19 8.13 -16.21
C PRO A 7 -21.30 9.34 -16.52
N PHE A 8 -21.43 10.37 -15.68
CA PHE A 8 -20.68 11.61 -15.74
C PHE A 8 -19.19 11.39 -15.43
N TYR A 9 -18.34 11.74 -16.39
CA TYR A 9 -16.92 12.06 -16.15
C TYR A 9 -16.84 13.53 -15.72
N THR A 10 -16.38 13.84 -14.51
CA THR A 10 -15.99 15.22 -14.16
C THR A 10 -14.71 15.27 -13.35
N SER A 11 -13.76 16.01 -13.90
CA SER A 11 -12.41 16.30 -13.46
C SER A 11 -12.32 17.11 -12.16
N TYR A 12 -11.48 16.69 -11.21
CA TYR A 12 -11.13 17.48 -10.04
C TYR A 12 -9.98 18.45 -10.33
N TYR A 13 -10.31 19.64 -10.81
CA TYR A 13 -9.50 20.83 -10.56
C TYR A 13 -10.42 21.98 -10.17
N ARG A 14 -10.45 22.34 -8.89
CA ARG A 14 -10.99 23.64 -8.45
C ARG A 14 -10.01 24.30 -7.48
N ARG A 15 -9.44 25.40 -7.98
CA ARG A 15 -8.55 26.35 -7.30
C ARG A 15 -9.25 26.99 -6.09
N ASN A 16 -8.48 27.19 -5.04
CA ASN A 16 -8.79 28.04 -3.90
C ASN A 16 -8.95 29.51 -4.33
N LEU A 17 -10.00 30.18 -3.84
CA LEU A 17 -9.99 31.62 -3.58
C LEU A 17 -11.03 31.96 -2.47
N PRO A 18 -10.74 32.87 -1.53
CA PRO A 18 -11.55 33.07 -0.32
C PRO A 18 -12.77 33.96 -0.53
N GLU A 19 -13.83 33.74 0.26
CA GLU A 19 -15.04 34.58 0.30
C GLU A 19 -14.83 35.90 1.08
N PRO A 20 -15.47 37.01 0.67
CA PRO A 20 -15.49 38.25 1.43
C PRO A 20 -16.65 38.32 2.44
N ALA A 21 -16.35 38.76 3.67
CA ALA A 21 -17.34 39.09 4.68
C ALA A 21 -17.94 40.49 4.44
N SER A 22 -19.27 40.60 4.46
CA SER A 22 -20.01 41.87 4.42
C SER A 22 -20.10 42.52 5.80
N GLN A 23 -19.73 43.79 5.91
CA GLN A 23 -20.05 44.69 7.02
C GLN A 23 -20.89 45.87 6.50
N GLN A 24 -21.94 46.22 7.24
CA GLN A 24 -22.83 47.40 7.14
C GLN A 24 -23.01 47.85 8.61
N GLU A 25 -22.96 49.10 9.08
CA GLU A 25 -23.16 50.46 8.55
C GLU A 25 -22.37 51.49 9.40
N SER A 26 -22.17 52.70 8.86
CA SER A 26 -21.74 53.93 9.56
C SER A 26 -22.97 54.83 9.85
N PRO A 27 -22.89 55.89 10.71
CA PRO A 27 -22.30 57.16 10.29
C PRO A 27 -21.59 58.03 11.36
N THR A 28 -20.51 58.68 10.89
CA THR A 28 -19.94 60.02 11.14
C THR A 28 -20.50 60.94 12.27
N SER A 29 -19.62 61.51 13.11
CA SER A 29 -19.38 62.99 13.18
C SER A 29 -18.41 63.43 14.31
N ALA A 30 -17.51 64.34 13.91
CA ALA A 30 -16.82 65.41 14.67
C ALA A 30 -15.67 65.10 15.67
N SER A 31 -14.50 65.66 15.34
CA SER A 31 -13.33 65.88 16.22
C SER A 31 -13.67 66.73 17.46
N PRO A 32 -12.91 66.58 18.55
CA PRO A 32 -12.02 67.68 18.94
C PRO A 32 -10.63 67.23 19.41
N THR A 33 -9.68 68.14 19.24
CA THR A 33 -8.30 68.15 19.75
C THR A 33 -8.20 67.86 21.24
N SER A 34 -7.23 67.03 21.65
CA SER A 34 -6.64 67.09 23.00
C SER A 34 -5.27 66.43 23.00
N GLU A 35 -4.26 67.23 23.34
CA GLU A 35 -2.88 66.85 23.58
C GLU A 35 -2.77 65.90 24.78
N CYS A 36 -1.85 64.93 24.72
CA CYS A 36 -1.30 64.25 25.90
C CYS A 36 0.22 64.05 25.69
N PRO A 37 1.07 64.76 26.46
CA PRO A 37 2.52 64.72 26.36
C PRO A 37 3.09 63.50 27.09
N GLY A 38 4.00 62.77 26.46
CA GLY A 38 4.57 61.56 27.07
C GLY A 38 5.76 60.95 26.33
N LEU A 39 6.62 61.77 25.73
CA LEU A 39 7.93 61.30 25.29
C LEU A 39 8.88 61.36 26.48
N SER A 40 9.07 60.20 27.14
CA SER A 40 10.05 60.02 28.21
C SER A 40 11.46 60.16 27.62
N SER A 41 12.10 61.27 27.98
CA SER A 41 13.44 61.67 27.56
C SER A 41 14.51 60.83 28.25
N PHE A 42 15.34 60.11 27.49
CA PHE A 42 16.66 59.71 27.97
C PHE A 42 17.57 60.95 27.89
N CYS A 43 17.71 61.69 28.99
CA CYS A 43 18.75 62.70 29.13
C CYS A 43 20.08 61.99 29.42
N LEU A 44 20.98 61.99 28.44
CA LEU A 44 22.37 61.61 28.61
C LEU A 44 23.07 62.78 29.33
N ASP A 45 23.29 62.65 30.63
CA ASP A 45 24.05 63.62 31.42
C ASP A 45 25.55 63.41 31.13
N ILE A 46 26.15 64.37 30.42
CA ILE A 46 27.60 64.43 30.19
C ILE A 46 28.13 65.56 31.08
N SER A 47 28.31 65.25 32.36
CA SER A 47 29.21 66.01 33.22
C SER A 47 30.55 65.26 33.32
N GLU A 48 31.61 66.02 33.04
CA GLU A 48 32.98 65.60 32.82
C GLU A 48 33.77 65.57 34.15
N GLU A 49 34.83 64.75 34.18
CA GLU A 49 35.85 64.57 35.24
C GLU A 49 35.51 63.63 36.42
N ASP A 50 36.05 62.39 36.39
CA ASP A 50 37.15 62.02 37.30
C ASP A 50 37.81 60.66 36.92
N ILE A 51 39.10 60.64 37.28
CA ILE A 51 40.22 59.71 37.20
C ILE A 51 39.93 58.20 37.38
N GLY A 52 40.64 57.40 36.56
CA GLY A 52 41.34 56.21 37.06
C GLY A 52 40.49 54.95 37.28
N GLY A 53 40.24 54.21 36.20
CA GLY A 53 39.77 52.84 36.30
C GLY A 53 40.37 51.99 35.19
N THR A 54 41.35 51.15 35.54
CA THR A 54 41.85 50.07 34.68
C THR A 54 40.68 49.14 34.35
N SER A 55 39.99 49.42 33.24
CA SER A 55 38.96 48.54 32.73
C SER A 55 39.65 47.25 32.26
N ASN A 56 39.62 46.25 33.14
CA ASN A 56 40.03 44.89 32.88
C ASN A 56 39.32 44.40 31.61
N GLN A 57 40.03 44.47 30.49
CA GLN A 57 39.62 43.97 29.20
C GLN A 57 39.57 42.44 29.28
N ARG A 58 38.46 41.91 29.81
CA ARG A 58 38.15 40.47 29.72
C ARG A 58 38.03 40.14 28.23
N PRO A 59 38.56 39.01 27.74
CA PRO A 59 38.39 38.62 26.35
C PRO A 59 36.91 38.24 26.12
N ILE A 60 36.14 39.23 25.67
CA ILE A 60 34.78 39.10 25.16
C ILE A 60 34.90 38.33 23.85
N GLY A 61 34.77 37.00 23.91
CA GLY A 61 34.80 36.19 22.69
C GLY A 61 34.77 34.69 22.95
N VAL A 62 35.49 34.23 23.98
CA VAL A 62 35.66 32.79 24.24
C VAL A 62 34.39 32.09 24.74
N LYS A 63 33.56 32.75 25.58
CA LYS A 63 32.30 32.18 26.06
C LYS A 63 31.23 32.05 24.96
N LYS A 64 31.13 33.03 24.05
CA LYS A 64 30.22 32.99 22.89
C LYS A 64 30.64 31.90 21.89
N ALA A 65 31.94 31.72 21.66
CA ALA A 65 32.45 30.69 20.75
C ALA A 65 32.17 29.26 21.26
N LYS A 66 32.44 28.97 22.55
CA LYS A 66 32.13 27.66 23.17
C LYS A 66 30.63 27.33 23.15
N GLY A 67 29.77 28.32 23.40
CA GLY A 67 28.32 28.13 23.33
C GLY A 67 27.81 27.82 21.91
N LYS A 68 28.37 28.49 20.89
CA LYS A 68 28.04 28.22 19.48
C LYS A 68 28.49 26.83 19.04
N GLN A 69 29.68 26.38 19.47
CA GLN A 69 30.19 25.05 19.15
C GLN A 69 29.31 23.93 19.74
N LYS A 70 28.92 24.04 21.01
CA LYS A 70 28.02 23.08 21.65
C LYS A 70 26.65 23.02 20.96
N ASN A 71 26.08 24.17 20.58
CA ASN A 71 24.81 24.21 19.87
C ASN A 71 24.91 23.54 18.48
N TYR A 72 26.00 23.76 17.75
CA TYR A 72 26.24 23.10 16.46
C TYR A 72 26.37 21.58 16.59
N GLU A 73 27.05 21.10 17.63
CA GLU A 73 27.22 19.68 17.92
C GLU A 73 25.90 18.99 18.30
N GLU A 74 25.09 19.63 19.15
CA GLU A 74 23.75 19.16 19.51
C GLU A 74 22.82 19.11 18.28
N ASN A 75 22.86 20.14 17.44
CA ASN A 75 22.03 20.22 16.23
C ASN A 75 22.46 19.17 15.18
N THR A 76 23.77 18.96 15.04
CA THR A 76 24.31 17.90 14.17
C THR A 76 23.86 16.53 14.67
N LYS A 77 23.92 16.28 15.98
CA LYS A 77 23.45 15.03 16.58
C LYS A 77 21.96 14.80 16.31
N MET A 78 21.13 15.83 16.48
CA MET A 78 19.70 15.76 16.19
C MET A 78 19.43 15.43 14.72
N ILE A 79 20.15 16.06 13.79
CA ILE A 79 20.02 15.80 12.34
C ILE A 79 20.41 14.36 12.01
N THR A 80 21.48 13.84 12.63
CA THR A 80 21.91 12.46 12.40
C THR A 80 20.85 11.46 12.89
N GLU A 81 20.33 11.65 14.10
CA GLU A 81 19.30 10.77 14.68
C GLU A 81 18.03 10.75 13.81
N MET A 82 17.55 11.93 13.41
CA MET A 82 16.39 12.04 12.51
C MET A 82 16.63 11.35 11.15
N SER A 83 17.85 11.45 10.61
CA SER A 83 18.21 10.79 9.35
C SER A 83 18.21 9.26 9.49
N GLU A 84 18.63 8.75 10.65
CA GLU A 84 18.61 7.32 10.95
C GLU A 84 17.19 6.79 11.12
N GLU A 85 16.34 7.50 11.86
CA GLU A 85 14.92 7.16 12.01
C GLU A 85 14.19 7.17 10.67
N ASN A 86 14.42 8.19 9.83
CA ASN A 86 13.84 8.26 8.49
C ASN A 86 14.26 7.06 7.63
N ARG A 87 15.53 6.66 7.70
CA ARG A 87 16.01 5.45 7.02
C ARG A 87 15.30 4.20 7.54
N HIS A 88 15.08 4.11 8.84
CA HIS A 88 14.35 2.99 9.44
C HIS A 88 12.90 2.93 8.96
N LEU A 89 12.20 4.06 8.93
CA LEU A 89 10.83 4.16 8.42
C LEU A 89 10.71 3.74 6.95
N ILE A 90 11.68 4.12 6.11
CA ILE A 90 11.72 3.69 4.70
C ILE A 90 11.85 2.16 4.61
N ASN A 91 12.68 1.55 5.45
CA ASN A 91 12.86 0.10 5.44
C ASN A 91 11.58 -0.62 5.91
N ILE A 92 10.91 -0.12 6.95
CA ILE A 92 9.61 -0.66 7.38
C ILE A 92 8.59 -0.56 6.24
N ALA A 93 8.49 0.59 5.57
CA ALA A 93 7.54 0.79 4.48
C ALA A 93 7.80 -0.14 3.29
N LYS A 94 9.09 -0.43 2.98
CA LYS A 94 9.46 -1.41 1.96
C LYS A 94 9.05 -2.82 2.35
N GLN A 95 9.38 -3.24 3.57
CA GLN A 95 9.02 -4.56 4.06
C GLN A 95 7.50 -4.76 4.07
N ASP A 96 6.76 -3.79 4.59
CA ASP A 96 5.30 -3.81 4.64
C ASP A 96 4.66 -3.84 3.23
N HIS A 97 5.31 -3.24 2.23
CA HIS A 97 4.90 -3.38 0.83
C HIS A 97 5.11 -4.80 0.30
N GLU A 98 6.29 -5.39 0.54
CA GLU A 98 6.62 -6.75 0.14
C GLU A 98 5.71 -7.78 0.82
N ASP A 99 5.48 -7.63 2.12
CA ASP A 99 4.59 -8.48 2.91
C ASP A 99 3.17 -8.46 2.36
N ARG A 100 2.63 -7.27 2.06
CA ARG A 100 1.30 -7.15 1.43
C ARG A 100 1.23 -7.84 0.08
N GLN A 101 2.26 -7.68 -0.75
CA GLN A 101 2.31 -8.32 -2.07
C GLN A 101 2.29 -9.85 -1.94
N GLU A 102 3.06 -10.40 -1.01
CA GLU A 102 3.09 -11.82 -0.75
C GLU A 102 1.77 -12.33 -0.16
N GLN A 103 1.13 -11.57 0.72
CA GLN A 103 -0.21 -11.90 1.24
C GLN A 103 -1.24 -12.01 0.12
N PHE A 104 -1.24 -11.08 -0.84
CA PHE A 104 -2.12 -11.18 -2.01
C PHE A 104 -1.83 -12.42 -2.85
N ARG A 105 -0.55 -12.73 -3.08
CA ARG A 105 -0.13 -13.92 -3.83
C ARG A 105 -0.61 -15.21 -3.15
N ILE A 106 -0.43 -15.30 -1.82
CA ILE A 106 -0.87 -16.45 -1.02
C ILE A 106 -2.39 -16.59 -1.06
N GLN A 107 -3.13 -15.49 -0.90
CA GLN A 107 -4.59 -15.53 -0.92
C GLN A 107 -5.12 -16.01 -2.27
N MET A 108 -4.56 -15.51 -3.37
CA MET A 108 -4.90 -15.95 -4.72
C MET A 108 -4.59 -17.44 -4.92
N LEU A 109 -3.43 -17.91 -4.46
CA LEU A 109 -3.06 -19.32 -4.57
C LEU A 109 -4.00 -20.22 -3.76
N ARG A 110 -4.40 -19.80 -2.56
CA ARG A 110 -5.40 -20.51 -1.74
C ARG A 110 -6.73 -20.60 -2.45
N ALA A 111 -7.22 -19.50 -3.02
CA ALA A 111 -8.47 -19.47 -3.77
C ALA A 111 -8.44 -20.42 -4.97
N GLN A 112 -7.35 -20.42 -5.76
CA GLN A 112 -7.20 -21.36 -6.86
C GLN A 112 -7.12 -22.82 -6.39
N THR A 113 -6.43 -23.08 -5.28
CA THR A 113 -6.29 -24.44 -4.72
C THR A 113 -7.64 -24.98 -4.27
N GLU A 114 -8.42 -24.19 -3.54
CA GLU A 114 -9.76 -24.59 -3.12
C GLU A 114 -10.69 -24.80 -4.33
N ALA A 115 -10.64 -23.93 -5.34
CA ALA A 115 -11.40 -24.13 -6.58
C ALA A 115 -11.02 -25.44 -7.29
N LYS A 116 -9.71 -25.74 -7.43
CA LYS A 116 -9.24 -27.00 -8.01
C LYS A 116 -9.67 -28.21 -7.17
N LYS A 117 -9.63 -28.11 -5.84
CA LYS A 117 -10.05 -29.18 -4.93
C LYS A 117 -11.54 -29.49 -5.08
N VAL A 118 -12.38 -28.46 -5.16
CA VAL A 118 -13.83 -28.63 -5.44
C VAL A 118 -14.03 -29.33 -6.78
N ASN A 119 -13.34 -28.89 -7.83
CA ASN A 119 -13.44 -29.52 -9.15
C ASN A 119 -13.02 -31.00 -9.13
N VAL A 120 -11.95 -31.35 -8.42
CA VAL A 120 -11.50 -32.75 -8.28
C VAL A 120 -12.52 -33.59 -7.53
N ILE A 121 -13.13 -33.05 -6.46
CA ILE A 121 -14.19 -33.73 -5.72
C ILE A 121 -15.41 -33.96 -6.61
N GLU A 122 -15.86 -32.93 -7.32
CA GLU A 122 -16.99 -33.03 -8.26
C GLU A 122 -16.71 -34.11 -9.33
N TYR A 123 -15.52 -34.07 -9.94
CA TYR A 123 -15.13 -35.07 -10.94
C TYR A 123 -15.16 -36.50 -10.40
N ARG A 124 -14.71 -36.70 -9.15
CA ARG A 124 -14.77 -38.01 -8.47
C ARG A 124 -16.20 -38.47 -8.23
N GLU A 125 -17.08 -37.60 -7.75
CA GLU A 125 -18.49 -37.95 -7.52
C GLU A 125 -19.23 -38.24 -8.84
N GLU A 126 -19.01 -37.41 -9.86
CA GLU A 126 -19.54 -37.66 -11.20
C GLU A 126 -19.08 -39.02 -11.75
N ASN A 127 -17.82 -39.40 -11.54
CA ASN A 127 -17.31 -40.69 -11.98
C ASN A 127 -18.04 -41.87 -11.30
N LYS A 128 -18.43 -41.75 -10.02
CA LYS A 128 -19.22 -42.80 -9.37
C LYS A 128 -20.56 -43.03 -10.06
N ILE A 129 -21.19 -41.96 -10.54
CA ILE A 129 -22.45 -42.02 -11.30
C ILE A 129 -22.19 -42.57 -12.71
N LEU A 130 -21.15 -42.07 -13.37
CA LEU A 130 -20.77 -42.46 -14.74
C LEU A 130 -20.49 -43.95 -14.86
N PHE A 131 -19.81 -44.53 -13.88
CA PHE A 131 -19.46 -45.96 -13.87
C PHE A 131 -20.50 -46.85 -13.17
N LYS A 132 -21.64 -46.31 -12.73
CA LYS A 132 -22.71 -47.12 -12.14
C LYS A 132 -23.31 -48.03 -13.22
N ASN A 133 -23.28 -49.35 -12.97
CA ASN A 133 -23.89 -50.31 -13.88
C ASN A 133 -25.43 -50.26 -13.82
N LEU A 134 -26.06 -49.88 -14.93
CA LEU A 134 -27.51 -49.75 -15.03
C LEU A 134 -28.25 -51.10 -14.87
N SER A 135 -27.65 -52.23 -15.26
CA SER A 135 -28.30 -53.54 -15.12
C SER A 135 -28.38 -54.01 -13.66
N SER A 136 -27.60 -53.41 -12.77
CA SER A 136 -27.65 -53.67 -11.32
C SER A 136 -28.78 -52.92 -10.60
N ILE A 137 -29.49 -52.01 -11.27
CA ILE A 137 -30.56 -51.19 -10.69
C ILE A 137 -31.92 -51.84 -11.02
N PRO A 138 -32.64 -52.40 -10.02
CA PRO A 138 -33.91 -53.09 -10.26
C PRO A 138 -35.02 -52.12 -10.70
N ASP A 139 -35.13 -50.98 -10.04
CA ASP A 139 -36.17 -49.98 -10.29
C ASP A 139 -35.98 -49.32 -11.67
N PRO A 140 -36.95 -49.44 -12.59
CA PRO A 140 -36.87 -48.82 -13.91
C PRO A 140 -36.79 -47.29 -13.87
N ILE A 141 -37.46 -46.63 -12.93
CA ILE A 141 -37.51 -45.17 -12.83
C ILE A 141 -36.14 -44.65 -12.38
N LEU A 142 -35.60 -45.24 -11.30
CA LEU A 142 -34.27 -44.90 -10.82
C LEU A 142 -33.18 -45.18 -11.87
N ARG A 143 -33.29 -46.30 -12.60
CA ARG A 143 -32.35 -46.66 -13.67
C ARG A 143 -32.34 -45.64 -14.80
N GLU A 144 -33.49 -45.14 -15.20
CA GLU A 144 -33.60 -44.09 -16.21
C GLU A 144 -33.03 -42.76 -15.71
N SER A 145 -33.30 -42.38 -14.46
CA SER A 145 -32.71 -41.20 -13.84
C SER A 145 -31.18 -41.25 -13.85
N VAL A 146 -30.57 -42.37 -13.43
CA VAL A 146 -29.11 -42.54 -13.47
C VAL A 146 -28.57 -42.47 -14.90
N ARG A 147 -29.25 -43.09 -15.89
CA ARG A 147 -28.87 -42.97 -17.31
C ARG A 147 -28.88 -41.51 -17.78
N ASN A 148 -29.89 -40.74 -17.39
CA ASN A 148 -29.98 -39.32 -17.74
C ASN A 148 -28.85 -38.51 -17.11
N GLU A 149 -28.50 -38.79 -15.85
CA GLU A 149 -27.36 -38.18 -15.17
C GLU A 149 -26.03 -38.51 -15.87
N GLN A 150 -25.81 -39.77 -16.28
CA GLN A 150 -24.63 -40.17 -17.06
C GLN A 150 -24.51 -39.35 -18.35
N ASN A 151 -25.62 -39.21 -19.08
CA ASN A 151 -25.67 -38.41 -20.31
C ASN A 151 -25.40 -36.92 -20.03
N ARG A 152 -25.92 -36.37 -18.93
CA ARG A 152 -25.66 -34.98 -18.53
C ARG A 152 -24.16 -34.75 -18.26
N ILE A 153 -23.52 -35.66 -17.53
CA ILE A 153 -22.08 -35.60 -17.19
C ILE A 153 -21.23 -35.64 -18.47
N ILE A 154 -21.52 -36.57 -19.39
CA ILE A 154 -20.79 -36.69 -20.66
C ILE A 154 -20.87 -35.38 -21.46
N ARG A 155 -22.06 -34.78 -21.55
CA ARG A 155 -22.26 -33.50 -22.27
C ARG A 155 -21.54 -32.34 -21.59
N LYS A 156 -21.63 -32.23 -20.25
CA LYS A 156 -20.93 -31.21 -19.47
C LYS A 156 -19.42 -31.25 -19.73
N ARG A 157 -18.82 -32.45 -19.70
CA ARG A 157 -17.37 -32.63 -19.92
C ARG A 157 -16.94 -32.29 -21.34
N ALA A 158 -17.75 -32.63 -22.33
CA ALA A 158 -17.48 -32.29 -23.73
C ALA A 158 -17.48 -30.76 -23.98
N GLN A 159 -18.21 -29.98 -23.16
CA GLN A 159 -18.19 -28.52 -23.22
C GLN A 159 -16.96 -27.95 -22.50
N GLN A 160 -16.63 -28.46 -21.32
CA GLN A 160 -15.47 -28.00 -20.53
C GLN A 160 -14.11 -28.25 -21.20
N SER A 161 -13.97 -29.31 -22.01
CA SER A 161 -12.74 -29.55 -22.77
C SER A 161 -12.44 -28.46 -23.81
N ASN A 162 -13.46 -27.76 -24.31
CA ASN A 162 -13.29 -26.69 -25.30
C ASN A 162 -12.92 -25.34 -24.65
N GLU A 163 -13.27 -25.12 -23.38
CA GLU A 163 -12.96 -23.88 -22.65
C GLU A 163 -11.57 -23.88 -22.00
N SER A 164 -11.00 -25.07 -21.77
CA SER A 164 -9.75 -25.26 -21.01
C SER A 164 -8.47 -24.90 -21.80
N GLN A 165 -8.56 -24.60 -23.10
CA GLN A 165 -7.39 -24.18 -23.89
C GLN A 165 -7.08 -22.67 -23.82
N SER A 166 -7.95 -21.86 -23.21
CA SER A 166 -7.85 -20.38 -23.32
C SER A 166 -7.38 -19.65 -22.05
N SER A 167 -7.04 -20.34 -20.96
CA SER A 167 -6.61 -19.68 -19.71
C SER A 167 -5.17 -20.04 -19.31
N SER A 168 -4.22 -19.76 -20.21
CA SER A 168 -2.83 -19.52 -19.80
C SER A 168 -2.76 -18.23 -19.00
N GLY A 169 -3.16 -18.28 -17.73
CA GLY A 169 -2.82 -17.25 -16.76
C GLY A 169 -1.29 -17.18 -16.59
N PRO A 170 -0.76 -16.12 -15.95
CA PRO A 170 0.68 -15.88 -15.81
C PRO A 170 1.46 -16.97 -15.04
N PHE A 171 0.77 -17.99 -14.51
CA PHE A 171 1.36 -19.17 -13.87
C PHE A 171 1.44 -20.42 -14.78
N GLY A 172 0.82 -20.41 -15.97
CA GLY A 172 0.93 -21.50 -16.96
C GLY A 172 2.36 -21.64 -17.48
N GLN A 173 3.03 -20.50 -17.65
CA GLN A 173 4.41 -20.42 -18.16
C GLN A 173 5.45 -21.12 -17.27
N TYR A 174 5.15 -21.37 -15.98
CA TYR A 174 6.06 -22.11 -15.10
C TYR A 174 6.02 -23.62 -15.32
N PHE A 175 4.96 -24.13 -15.95
CA PHE A 175 4.76 -25.57 -16.16
C PHE A 175 4.75 -25.95 -17.65
N ASP A 176 4.68 -24.98 -18.57
CA ASP A 176 4.79 -25.21 -20.02
C ASP A 176 6.18 -25.78 -20.41
N ASP A 177 7.24 -25.44 -19.68
CA ASP A 177 8.60 -25.97 -19.88
C ASP A 177 8.80 -27.39 -19.32
N LEU A 178 7.85 -27.95 -18.56
CA LEU A 178 7.91 -29.34 -18.08
C LEU A 178 7.26 -30.32 -19.07
N GLY A 179 6.61 -29.82 -20.12
CA GLY A 179 6.03 -30.60 -21.20
C GLY A 179 6.97 -30.77 -22.41
N GLY A 180 8.27 -30.55 -22.23
CA GLY A 180 9.28 -30.74 -23.27
C GLY A 180 9.47 -32.23 -23.60
N SER A 181 9.20 -32.57 -24.86
CA SER A 181 9.55 -33.80 -25.59
C SER A 181 10.42 -34.79 -24.80
N GLU A 182 9.85 -35.97 -24.55
CA GLU A 182 10.51 -37.28 -24.38
C GLU A 182 12.02 -37.22 -24.72
N ASN A 183 12.88 -37.01 -23.70
CA ASN A 183 14.26 -37.51 -23.58
C ASN A 183 15.13 -36.84 -22.48
N ASP A 184 14.72 -35.74 -21.86
CA ASP A 184 15.57 -35.06 -20.84
C ASP A 184 14.85 -34.78 -19.51
N LEU A 185 14.41 -35.82 -18.80
CA LEU A 185 14.00 -35.65 -17.40
C LEU A 185 15.25 -35.59 -16.49
N PRO A 186 15.45 -34.53 -15.69
CA PRO A 186 16.51 -34.50 -14.70
C PRO A 186 16.22 -35.49 -13.56
N ASP A 187 17.27 -36.18 -13.12
CA ASP A 187 17.21 -37.18 -12.05
C ASP A 187 16.53 -36.62 -10.79
N TYR A 188 15.75 -37.45 -10.10
CA TYR A 188 14.93 -37.09 -8.94
C TYR A 188 15.72 -36.34 -7.85
N ASN A 189 17.03 -36.60 -7.78
CA ASN A 189 17.98 -35.95 -6.90
C ASN A 189 18.12 -34.44 -7.15
N THR A 190 18.03 -33.98 -8.40
CA THR A 190 18.13 -32.56 -8.77
C THR A 190 16.91 -31.76 -8.31
N ILE A 191 15.74 -32.40 -8.31
CA ILE A 191 14.48 -31.77 -7.87
C ILE A 191 14.47 -31.60 -6.35
N VAL A 192 14.94 -32.61 -5.61
CA VAL A 192 15.03 -32.56 -4.14
C VAL A 192 16.08 -31.55 -3.68
N LEU A 193 17.25 -31.49 -4.32
CA LEU A 193 18.29 -30.52 -3.99
C LEU A 193 17.87 -29.07 -4.26
N ARG A 194 17.08 -28.83 -5.32
CA ARG A 194 16.49 -27.50 -5.56
C ARG A 194 15.46 -27.13 -4.51
N LEU A 195 14.59 -28.06 -4.10
CA LEU A 195 13.59 -27.80 -3.04
C LEU A 195 14.24 -27.51 -1.68
N MET A 196 15.36 -28.14 -1.36
CA MET A 196 16.09 -27.89 -0.11
C MET A 196 16.78 -26.51 -0.09
N LEU A 197 17.24 -26.01 -1.23
CA LEU A 197 17.87 -24.68 -1.35
C LEU A 197 16.89 -23.51 -1.16
N TYR A 198 15.59 -23.72 -1.35
CA TYR A 198 14.56 -22.68 -1.15
C TYR A 198 13.95 -22.68 0.26
N LEU A 199 14.37 -23.61 1.13
CA LEU A 199 13.85 -23.77 2.50
C LEU A 199 14.87 -23.37 3.59
N THR A 200 15.97 -22.71 3.22
CA THR A 200 16.96 -22.16 4.16
C THR A 200 17.02 -20.65 4.02
#